data_AF-A0A7C7ALD1-F1
#
_entry.id   AF-A0A7C7ALD1-F1
#
_cell.length_a   1.000
_cell.length_b   1.000
_cell.length_c   1.000
_cell.angle_alpha   90.00
_cell.angle_beta   90.00
_cell.angle_gamma   90.00
#
_symmetry.space_group_name_H-M   'P 1'
#
loop_
_entity.id
_entity.type
_entity.pdbx_description
1 polymer ?
#
loop_
_entity_poly.entity_id
_entity_poly.type
_entity_poly.pdbx_seq_one_letter_code
_entity_poly.pdbx_strand_id
1 'polypeptide(L)'
;MINLDIYEDIAKRTKGEIYLGVVGPVRTGKSTFIRKFSENVMLPNIEDEYNRERAKDEMPLSGTGKTVTTTEPKFVPGEAVTVTFSNNVKAKLKLIDCVGYMIPGAIGSMEGEIPRLVSTPWNEDPIPFAEAAEIGTKKVIKDHSTIGVLVTTDGSITDINRDNYIMAEERVVRELKEINKPFVII
;
A
#
# COMPACT_ATOMS: atom_id res chain seq x y z
N MET A 1 27.93 -8.33 3.32
CA MET A 1 28.09 -6.91 3.69
C MET A 1 26.70 -6.31 3.80
N ILE A 2 26.36 -5.73 4.95
CA ILE A 2 25.09 -5.04 5.15
C ILE A 2 25.16 -3.75 4.32
N ASN A 3 24.21 -3.55 3.42
CA ASN A 3 24.23 -2.43 2.48
C ASN A 3 23.87 -1.13 3.23
N LEU A 4 24.89 -0.46 3.78
CA LEU A 4 24.76 0.79 4.55
C LEU A 4 24.08 1.91 3.75
N ASP A 5 24.16 1.85 2.42
CA ASP A 5 23.57 2.85 1.52
C ASP A 5 22.06 2.98 1.68
N ILE A 6 21.35 1.88 1.95
CA ILE A 6 19.89 1.93 2.13
C ILE A 6 19.55 2.74 3.37
N TYR A 7 20.20 2.50 4.51
CA TYR A 7 19.90 3.21 5.75
C TYR A 7 20.29 4.69 5.70
N GLU A 8 21.38 5.04 5.02
CA GLU A 8 21.77 6.43 4.80
C GLU A 8 20.80 7.18 3.88
N ASP A 9 20.35 6.55 2.79
CA ASP A 9 19.45 7.17 1.83
C ASP A 9 18.05 7.36 2.43
N ILE A 10 17.61 6.43 3.29
CA ILE A 10 16.44 6.58 4.15
C ILE A 10 16.60 7.81 5.04
N ALA A 11 17.66 7.86 5.86
CA ALA A 11 17.87 8.96 6.80
C ALA A 11 17.89 10.34 6.14
N LYS A 12 18.50 10.46 4.94
CA LYS A 12 18.60 11.71 4.17
C LYS A 12 17.27 12.18 3.58
N ARG A 13 16.38 11.27 3.18
CA ARG A 13 15.13 11.62 2.44
C ARG A 13 13.89 11.73 3.32
N THR A 14 13.86 11.09 4.49
CA THR A 14 12.62 10.86 5.22
C THR A 14 12.61 11.35 6.67
N LYS A 15 13.59 12.17 7.06
CA LYS A 15 13.82 12.56 8.48
C LYS A 15 13.95 11.35 9.42
N GLY A 16 14.40 10.21 8.89
CA GLY A 16 14.53 8.94 9.61
C GLY A 16 13.26 8.07 9.67
N GLU A 17 12.21 8.42 8.91
CA GLU A 17 10.99 7.60 8.78
C GLU A 17 11.09 6.61 7.61
N ILE A 18 10.60 5.39 7.77
CA ILE A 18 10.55 4.39 6.70
C ILE A 18 9.11 4.29 6.24
N TYR A 19 8.88 4.71 5.00
CA TYR A 19 7.57 4.60 4.35
C TYR A 19 7.48 3.26 3.63
N LEU A 20 6.59 2.38 4.10
CA LEU A 20 6.30 1.11 3.45
C LEU A 20 5.12 1.30 2.50
N GLY A 21 5.40 1.32 1.20
CA GLY A 21 4.37 1.37 0.16
C GLY A 21 3.80 -0.01 -0.08
N VAL A 22 2.56 -0.24 0.36
CA VAL A 22 1.90 -1.54 0.15
C VAL A 22 1.20 -1.51 -1.21
N VAL A 23 1.72 -2.32 -2.13
CA VAL A 23 1.41 -2.26 -3.56
C VAL A 23 1.01 -3.64 -4.09
N GLY A 24 0.44 -3.66 -5.28
CA GLY A 24 -0.04 -4.87 -5.93
C GLY A 24 -1.43 -4.70 -6.53
N PRO A 25 -1.98 -5.75 -7.14
CA PRO A 25 -3.31 -5.72 -7.74
C PRO A 25 -4.42 -5.39 -6.73
N VAL A 26 -5.57 -4.94 -7.22
CA VAL A 26 -6.78 -4.84 -6.39
C VAL A 26 -7.20 -6.22 -5.90
N ARG A 27 -7.82 -6.27 -4.70
CA ARG A 27 -8.31 -7.52 -4.08
C ARG A 27 -7.23 -8.60 -3.83
N THR A 28 -5.96 -8.23 -3.64
CA THR A 28 -4.91 -9.15 -3.14
C THR A 28 -4.77 -9.18 -1.62
N GLY A 29 -5.56 -8.38 -0.89
CA GLY A 29 -5.50 -8.32 0.57
C GLY A 29 -4.60 -7.22 1.15
N LYS A 30 -4.16 -6.23 0.35
CA LYS A 30 -3.33 -5.09 0.79
C LYS A 30 -3.82 -4.43 2.09
N SER A 31 -5.08 -4.01 2.15
CA SER A 31 -5.65 -3.37 3.34
C SER A 31 -5.71 -4.33 4.55
N THR A 32 -5.91 -5.62 4.32
CA THR A 32 -5.84 -6.63 5.39
C THR A 32 -4.41 -6.79 5.90
N PHE A 33 -3.41 -6.84 5.02
CA PHE A 33 -2.00 -6.86 5.40
C PHE A 33 -1.64 -5.63 6.24
N ILE A 34 -2.01 -4.42 5.78
CA ILE A 34 -1.75 -3.17 6.50
C ILE A 34 -2.35 -3.22 7.90
N ARG A 35 -3.63 -3.60 8.01
CA ARG A 35 -4.31 -3.70 9.31
C ARG A 35 -3.60 -4.68 10.23
N LYS A 36 -3.25 -5.88 9.74
CA LYS A 36 -2.59 -6.91 10.55
C LYS A 36 -1.15 -6.56 10.91
N PHE A 37 -0.41 -5.92 10.01
CA PHE A 37 0.92 -5.42 10.31
C PHE A 37 0.85 -4.35 11.39
N SER A 38 -0.08 -3.40 11.27
CA SER A 38 -0.26 -2.36 12.27
C SER A 38 -0.67 -2.93 13.63
N GLU A 39 -1.68 -3.82 13.67
CA GLU A 39 -2.18 -4.46 14.91
C GLU A 39 -1.08 -5.24 15.64
N ASN A 40 -0.25 -6.00 14.92
CA ASN A 40 0.72 -6.91 15.53
C ASN A 40 2.12 -6.31 15.70
N VAL A 41 2.51 -5.32 14.89
CA VAL A 41 3.87 -4.79 14.85
C VAL A 41 3.93 -3.32 15.29
N MET A 42 2.99 -2.47 14.85
CA MET A 42 3.08 -1.03 15.12
C MET A 42 2.41 -0.65 16.43
N LEU A 43 1.10 -0.91 16.58
CA LEU A 43 0.30 -0.50 17.74
C LEU A 43 0.88 -0.92 19.11
N PRO A 44 1.49 -2.12 19.26
CA PRO A 44 2.11 -2.51 20.54
C PRO A 44 3.26 -1.59 21.00
N ASN A 45 3.83 -0.80 20.09
CA ASN A 45 4.92 0.13 20.39
C ASN A 45 4.44 1.55 20.77
N ILE A 46 3.13 1.81 20.76
CA ILE A 46 2.56 3.11 21.16
C ILE A 46 2.19 3.04 22.64
N GLU A 47 2.94 3.70 23.52
CA GLU A 47 2.71 3.65 24.98
C GLU A 47 1.43 4.39 25.40
N ASP A 48 1.19 5.56 24.82
CA ASP A 48 0.00 6.37 25.11
C ASP A 48 -1.27 5.72 24.54
N GLU A 49 -2.23 5.42 25.42
CA GLU A 49 -3.45 4.68 25.08
C GLU A 49 -4.36 5.47 24.13
N TYR A 50 -4.43 6.79 24.29
CA TYR A 50 -5.23 7.66 23.42
C TYR A 50 -4.69 7.67 21.99
N ASN A 51 -3.36 7.85 21.83
CA ASN A 51 -2.70 7.80 20.53
C ASN A 51 -2.79 6.40 19.91
N ARG A 52 -2.76 5.34 20.71
CA ARG A 52 -2.91 3.96 20.23
C ARG A 52 -4.30 3.71 19.66
N GLU A 53 -5.36 4.10 20.37
CA GLU A 53 -6.73 3.95 19.87
C GLU A 53 -6.97 4.83 18.64
N ARG A 54 -6.46 6.07 18.62
CA ARG A 54 -6.52 6.91 17.42
C ARG A 54 -5.82 6.27 16.21
N ALA A 55 -4.61 5.75 16.39
CA ALA A 55 -3.88 5.08 15.31
C ALA A 55 -4.62 3.84 14.80
N LYS A 56 -5.31 3.11 15.69
CA LYS A 56 -6.13 1.95 15.35
C LYS A 56 -7.37 2.34 14.54
N ASP A 57 -8.05 3.43 14.89
CA ASP A 57 -9.21 3.96 14.15
C ASP A 57 -8.83 4.46 12.75
N GLU A 58 -7.58 4.87 12.55
CA GLU A 58 -7.08 5.29 11.25
C GLU A 58 -6.80 4.13 10.28
N MET A 59 -6.79 2.88 10.76
CA MET A 59 -6.51 1.71 9.94
C MET A 59 -7.58 1.46 8.87
N PRO A 60 -7.20 0.90 7.71
CA PRO A 60 -8.16 0.64 6.66
C PRO A 60 -9.17 -0.43 7.09
N LEU A 61 -10.44 -0.21 6.74
CA LEU A 61 -11.47 -1.22 6.88
C LEU A 61 -11.24 -2.32 5.84
N SER A 62 -11.21 -3.56 6.29
CA SER A 62 -11.11 -4.71 5.41
C SER A 62 -12.46 -4.92 4.70
N GLY A 63 -12.56 -4.55 3.42
CA GLY A 63 -13.77 -4.75 2.63
C GLY A 63 -13.88 -6.20 2.11
N THR A 64 -15.05 -6.82 2.28
CA THR A 64 -15.36 -8.15 1.71
C THR A 64 -15.82 -8.04 0.24
N GLY A 65 -15.68 -9.12 -0.55
CA GLY A 65 -16.25 -9.21 -1.91
C GLY A 65 -15.30 -8.91 -3.09
N LYS A 66 -15.80 -8.28 -4.15
CA LYS A 66 -15.03 -7.91 -5.37
C LYS A 66 -14.90 -6.40 -5.59
N THR A 67 -15.67 -5.62 -4.85
CA THR A 67 -15.77 -4.16 -5.03
C THR A 67 -14.53 -3.46 -4.52
N VAL A 68 -13.98 -2.55 -5.32
CA VAL A 68 -12.91 -1.64 -4.92
C VAL A 68 -13.51 -0.34 -4.38
N THR A 69 -13.17 -0.01 -3.13
CA THR A 69 -13.69 1.17 -2.42
C THR A 69 -12.67 2.28 -2.29
N THR A 70 -11.38 1.95 -2.25
CA THR A 70 -10.29 2.91 -2.08
C THR A 70 -10.07 3.70 -3.37
N THR A 71 -10.15 5.03 -3.30
CA THR A 71 -9.92 5.93 -4.45
C THR A 71 -8.58 6.67 -4.35
N GLU A 72 -8.01 6.79 -3.16
CA GLU A 72 -6.81 7.58 -2.91
C GLU A 72 -5.83 6.89 -1.96
N PRO A 73 -4.50 7.12 -2.12
CA PRO A 73 -3.52 6.63 -1.18
C PRO A 73 -3.73 7.19 0.23
N LYS A 74 -3.65 6.32 1.24
CA LYS A 74 -3.77 6.73 2.65
C LYS A 74 -2.52 6.38 3.44
N PHE A 75 -1.95 7.36 4.13
CA PHE A 75 -0.89 7.13 5.09
C PHE A 75 -1.49 6.65 6.41
N VAL A 76 -1.03 5.49 6.92
CA VAL A 76 -1.58 4.86 8.11
C VAL A 76 -0.47 4.31 9.04
N PRO A 77 -0.48 4.66 10.33
CA PRO A 77 -1.28 5.74 10.93
C PRO A 77 -0.79 7.13 10.44
N GLY A 78 -1.53 8.18 10.76
CA GLY A 78 -1.26 9.56 10.36
C GLY A 78 0.08 10.08 10.89
N GLU A 79 0.57 9.52 11.99
CA GLU A 79 1.91 9.76 12.55
C GLU A 79 2.77 8.50 12.47
N ALA A 80 4.07 8.65 12.24
CA ALA A 80 4.97 7.50 12.16
C ALA A 80 5.18 6.87 13.55
N VAL A 81 5.11 5.54 13.62
CA VAL A 81 5.26 4.79 14.87
C VAL A 81 6.70 4.30 15.01
N THR A 82 7.33 4.58 16.15
CA THR A 82 8.66 4.03 16.44
C THR A 82 8.51 2.56 16.85
N VAL A 83 9.03 1.64 16.05
CA VAL A 83 9.03 0.19 16.30
C VAL A 83 10.43 -0.24 16.72
N THR A 84 10.51 -1.07 17.77
CA THR A 84 11.76 -1.72 18.19
C THR A 84 11.77 -3.17 17.74
N PHE A 85 12.76 -3.56 16.94
CA PHE A 85 12.95 -4.93 16.47
C PHE A 85 13.82 -5.75 17.45
N SER A 86 13.83 -7.08 17.30
CA SER A 86 14.50 -8.04 18.20
C SER A 86 15.98 -7.76 18.48
N ASN A 87 16.68 -7.06 17.57
CA ASN A 87 18.09 -6.69 17.71
C ASN A 87 18.30 -5.29 18.32
N ASN A 88 17.32 -4.75 19.04
CA ASN A 88 17.27 -3.36 19.56
C ASN A 88 17.40 -2.27 18.48
N VAL A 89 17.19 -2.63 17.22
CA VAL A 89 17.11 -1.68 16.11
C VAL A 89 15.77 -0.96 16.20
N LYS A 90 15.79 0.37 16.21
CA LYS A 90 14.59 1.22 16.20
C LYS A 90 14.39 1.81 14.82
N ALA A 91 13.15 1.78 14.32
CA ALA A 91 12.78 2.48 13.10
C ALA A 91 11.44 3.18 13.29
N LYS A 92 11.28 4.38 12.71
CA LYS A 92 9.97 5.04 12.61
C LYS A 92 9.28 4.56 11.36
N LEU A 93 8.16 3.86 11.48
CA LEU A 93 7.45 3.26 10.36
C LEU A 93 6.16 4.02 10.05
N LYS A 94 5.84 4.12 8.77
CA LYS A 94 4.54 4.56 8.28
C LYS A 94 4.13 3.73 7.06
N LEU A 95 2.90 3.26 7.02
CA LEU A 95 2.40 2.49 5.88
C LEU A 95 1.66 3.40 4.91
N ILE A 96 1.64 3.02 3.63
CA ILE A 96 0.85 3.69 2.61
C ILE A 96 -0.06 2.65 1.95
N ASP A 97 -1.38 2.79 2.15
CA ASP A 97 -2.38 1.98 1.49
C ASP A 97 -2.60 2.51 0.07
N CYS A 98 -2.36 1.67 -0.93
CA CYS A 98 -2.61 1.99 -2.33
C CYS A 98 -3.91 1.33 -2.80
N VAL A 99 -4.60 1.96 -3.75
CA VAL A 99 -5.73 1.32 -4.44
C VAL A 99 -5.29 0.00 -5.06
N GLY A 100 -4.19 0.03 -5.82
CA GLY A 100 -3.63 -1.10 -6.53
C GLY A 100 -4.06 -1.16 -7.99
N TYR A 101 -3.39 -2.01 -8.76
CA TYR A 101 -3.65 -2.17 -10.19
C TYR A 101 -4.96 -2.90 -10.44
N MET A 102 -5.78 -2.35 -11.34
CA MET A 102 -7.00 -3.00 -11.78
C MET A 102 -6.68 -4.30 -12.52
N ILE A 103 -7.53 -5.31 -12.33
CA ILE A 103 -7.41 -6.62 -12.96
C ILE A 103 -8.76 -7.07 -13.53
N PRO A 104 -8.77 -7.98 -14.52
CA PRO A 104 -10.00 -8.60 -14.99
C PRO A 104 -10.76 -9.27 -13.84
N GLY A 105 -12.08 -9.06 -13.77
CA GLY A 105 -12.94 -9.63 -12.73
C GLY A 105 -13.06 -8.84 -11.43
N ALA A 106 -12.28 -7.77 -11.25
CA ALA A 106 -12.51 -6.80 -10.18
C ALA A 106 -13.72 -5.90 -10.51
N ILE A 107 -14.54 -5.60 -9.49
CA ILE A 107 -15.75 -4.78 -9.64
C ILE A 107 -15.50 -3.40 -9.01
N GLY A 108 -16.09 -2.34 -9.58
CA GLY A 108 -16.03 -0.98 -9.02
C GLY A 108 -15.32 0.05 -9.89
N SER A 109 -14.79 -0.35 -11.06
CA SER A 109 -14.30 0.57 -12.10
C SER A 109 -15.38 1.05 -13.07
N MET A 110 -16.57 0.43 -13.05
CA MET A 110 -17.70 0.72 -13.92
C MET A 110 -18.94 1.02 -13.07
N GLU A 111 -19.77 1.98 -13.50
CA GLU A 111 -21.13 2.22 -13.02
C GLU A 111 -22.11 1.88 -14.16
N GLY A 112 -22.66 0.66 -14.13
CA GLY A 112 -23.39 0.13 -15.29
C GLY A 112 -22.44 -0.16 -16.45
N GLU A 113 -22.68 0.42 -17.62
CA GLU A 113 -21.84 0.27 -18.82
C GLU A 113 -20.82 1.41 -18.99
N ILE A 114 -20.88 2.44 -18.15
CA ILE A 114 -19.96 3.59 -18.21
C ILE A 114 -18.84 3.48 -17.18
N PRO A 115 -17.62 3.96 -17.49
CA PRO A 115 -16.55 4.06 -16.51
C PRO A 115 -16.98 4.92 -15.31
N ARG A 116 -16.73 4.41 -14.10
CA ARG A 116 -16.94 5.19 -12.88
C ARG A 116 -15.93 6.32 -12.83
N LEU A 117 -16.40 7.57 -12.83
CA LEU A 117 -15.53 8.73 -12.70
C LEU A 117 -15.30 9.07 -11.23
N VAL A 118 -14.07 9.47 -10.90
CA VAL A 118 -13.71 9.91 -9.55
C VAL A 118 -12.88 11.19 -9.61
N SER A 119 -13.12 12.06 -8.65
CA SER A 119 -12.22 13.17 -8.35
C SER A 119 -10.97 12.62 -7.64
N THR A 120 -9.83 13.23 -7.92
CA THR A 120 -8.54 12.83 -7.35
C THR A 120 -7.62 14.05 -7.24
N PRO A 121 -6.70 14.14 -6.27
CA PRO A 121 -5.73 15.24 -6.19
C PRO A 121 -4.74 15.28 -7.36
N TRP A 122 -4.76 14.27 -8.25
CA TRP A 122 -3.80 14.15 -9.34
C TRP A 122 -4.29 14.70 -10.68
N ASN A 123 -5.56 15.10 -10.77
CA ASN A 123 -6.14 15.69 -11.96
C ASN A 123 -7.22 16.71 -11.58
N GLU A 124 -7.34 17.79 -12.36
CA GLU A 124 -8.37 18.82 -12.11
C GLU A 124 -9.76 18.31 -12.46
N ASP A 125 -9.88 17.59 -13.58
CA ASP A 125 -11.14 16.99 -14.03
C ASP A 125 -11.33 15.56 -13.47
N PRO A 126 -12.58 15.12 -13.23
CA PRO A 126 -12.87 13.73 -12.89
C PRO A 126 -12.38 12.77 -13.98
N ILE A 127 -11.65 11.73 -13.58
CA ILE A 127 -11.10 10.70 -14.49
C ILE A 127 -11.67 9.32 -14.17
N PRO A 128 -11.58 8.36 -15.10
CA PRO A 128 -11.95 6.97 -14.82
C PRO A 128 -11.23 6.42 -13.58
N PHE A 129 -11.96 5.69 -12.76
CA PHE A 129 -11.44 5.08 -11.53
C PHE A 129 -10.19 4.22 -11.76
N ALA A 130 -10.18 3.45 -12.85
CA ALA A 130 -9.03 2.62 -13.21
C ALA A 130 -7.77 3.46 -13.48
N GLU A 131 -7.93 4.63 -14.11
CA GLU A 131 -6.85 5.56 -14.39
C GLU A 131 -6.35 6.24 -13.10
N ALA A 132 -7.26 6.71 -12.24
CA ALA A 132 -6.92 7.26 -10.94
C ALA A 132 -6.13 6.25 -10.07
N ALA A 133 -6.57 4.98 -10.06
CA ALA A 133 -5.91 3.90 -9.35
C ALA A 133 -4.48 3.66 -9.87
N GLU A 134 -4.29 3.71 -11.19
CA GLU A 134 -2.98 3.55 -11.82
C GLU A 134 -2.04 4.72 -11.48
N ILE A 135 -2.51 5.96 -11.64
CA ILE A 135 -1.72 7.17 -11.32
C ILE A 135 -1.32 7.17 -9.84
N GLY A 136 -2.28 6.89 -8.94
CA GLY A 136 -2.04 6.84 -7.50
C GLY A 136 -1.02 5.77 -7.13
N THR A 137 -1.16 4.56 -7.69
CA THR A 137 -0.23 3.45 -7.40
C THR A 137 1.19 3.77 -7.88
N LYS A 138 1.35 4.34 -9.08
CA LYS A 138 2.65 4.77 -9.61
C LYS A 138 3.31 5.84 -8.74
N LYS A 139 2.56 6.86 -8.31
CA LYS A 139 3.09 7.92 -7.44
C LYS A 139 3.54 7.38 -6.09
N VAL A 140 2.78 6.46 -5.48
CA VAL A 140 3.21 5.85 -4.21
C VAL A 140 4.49 5.05 -4.39
N ILE A 141 4.56 4.22 -5.43
CA ILE A 141 5.74 3.43 -5.76
C ILE A 141 6.95 4.34 -5.98
N LYS A 142 6.81 5.42 -6.75
CA LYS A 142 7.94 6.25 -7.15
C LYS A 142 8.35 7.26 -6.07
N ASP A 143 7.40 8.03 -5.57
CA ASP A 143 7.67 9.31 -4.92
C ASP A 143 7.42 9.30 -3.40
N HIS A 144 6.55 8.42 -2.91
CA HIS A 144 6.12 8.45 -1.50
C HIS A 144 6.57 7.28 -0.64
N SER A 145 7.06 6.19 -1.24
CA SER A 145 7.55 5.02 -0.50
C SER A 145 9.06 4.89 -0.51
N THR A 146 9.58 4.43 0.62
CA THR A 146 10.97 4.08 0.83
C THR A 146 11.24 2.64 0.41
N ILE A 147 10.36 1.73 0.83
CA ILE A 147 10.43 0.29 0.55
C ILE A 147 9.06 -0.14 0.01
N GLY A 148 9.05 -0.94 -1.05
CA GLY A 148 7.84 -1.56 -1.58
C GLY A 148 7.50 -2.86 -0.85
N VAL A 149 6.22 -3.07 -0.55
CA VAL A 149 5.68 -4.36 -0.13
C VAL A 149 4.66 -4.79 -1.16
N LEU A 150 5.05 -5.68 -2.06
CA LEU A 150 4.15 -6.25 -3.06
C LEU A 150 3.35 -7.40 -2.42
N VAL A 151 2.04 -7.22 -2.33
CA VAL A 151 1.12 -8.27 -1.85
C VAL A 151 0.50 -9.00 -3.04
N THR A 152 0.77 -10.30 -3.10
CA THR A 152 0.30 -11.22 -4.13
C THR A 152 -0.82 -12.11 -3.62
N THR A 153 -1.45 -12.87 -4.51
CA THR A 153 -2.44 -13.88 -4.11
C THR A 153 -2.41 -15.09 -5.02
N ASP A 154 -2.74 -16.25 -4.46
CA ASP A 154 -3.01 -17.47 -5.20
C ASP A 154 -4.45 -17.51 -5.79
N GLY A 155 -5.25 -16.46 -5.56
CA GLY A 155 -6.63 -16.37 -6.01
C GLY A 155 -7.66 -17.05 -5.09
N SER A 156 -7.23 -17.68 -3.99
CA SER A 156 -8.11 -18.42 -3.08
C SER A 156 -9.05 -17.55 -2.22
N ILE A 157 -8.72 -16.27 -2.08
CA ILE A 157 -9.39 -15.33 -1.16
C ILE A 157 -10.50 -14.50 -1.81
N THR A 158 -10.74 -14.69 -3.11
CA THR A 158 -11.80 -14.00 -3.88
C THR A 158 -12.37 -14.93 -4.95
N ASP A 159 -13.46 -14.56 -5.62
CA ASP A 159 -13.92 -15.26 -6.83
C ASP A 159 -13.29 -14.67 -8.12
N ILE A 160 -12.03 -14.26 -8.06
CA ILE A 160 -11.22 -13.84 -9.22
C ILE A 160 -10.15 -14.91 -9.44
N ASN A 161 -10.03 -15.40 -10.68
CA ASN A 161 -9.05 -16.42 -11.03
C ASN A 161 -7.60 -15.89 -10.86
N ARG A 162 -6.70 -16.74 -10.35
CA ARG A 162 -5.26 -16.47 -10.22
C ARG A 162 -4.63 -15.83 -11.45
N ASP A 163 -5.01 -16.31 -12.64
CA ASP A 163 -4.43 -15.86 -13.91
C ASP A 163 -4.63 -14.35 -14.14
N ASN A 164 -5.72 -13.78 -13.62
CA ASN A 164 -6.01 -12.35 -13.74
C ASN A 164 -5.06 -11.47 -12.93
N TYR A 165 -4.35 -12.03 -11.94
CA TYR A 165 -3.41 -11.29 -11.08
C TYR A 165 -2.00 -11.24 -11.66
N ILE A 166 -1.58 -12.28 -12.41
CA ILE A 166 -0.19 -12.51 -12.82
C ILE A 166 0.41 -11.29 -13.53
N MET A 167 -0.28 -10.78 -14.55
CA MET A 167 0.22 -9.65 -15.35
C MET A 167 0.43 -8.39 -14.50
N ALA A 168 -0.48 -8.11 -13.57
CA ALA A 168 -0.40 -6.95 -12.69
C ALA A 168 0.74 -7.10 -11.66
N GLU A 169 0.95 -8.30 -11.12
CA GLU A 169 2.06 -8.58 -10.19
C GLU A 169 3.42 -8.44 -10.89
N GLU A 170 3.59 -9.04 -12.07
CA GLU A 170 4.82 -8.92 -12.88
C GLU A 170 5.12 -7.47 -13.25
N ARG A 171 4.08 -6.70 -13.59
CA ARG A 171 4.19 -5.27 -13.86
C ARG A 171 4.72 -4.52 -12.63
N VAL A 172 4.17 -4.75 -11.44
CA VAL A 172 4.63 -4.08 -10.21
C VAL A 172 6.09 -4.41 -9.92
N VAL A 173 6.49 -5.69 -10.06
CA VAL A 173 7.89 -6.11 -9.89
C VAL A 173 8.82 -5.37 -10.84
N ARG A 174 8.41 -5.23 -12.12
CA ARG A 174 9.19 -4.52 -13.13
C ARG A 174 9.36 -3.05 -12.79
N GLU A 175 8.27 -2.37 -12.45
CA GLU A 175 8.28 -0.95 -12.08
C GLU A 175 9.18 -0.70 -10.86
N LEU A 176 9.09 -1.55 -9.82
CA LEU A 176 9.95 -1.47 -8.63
C LEU A 176 11.44 -1.66 -8.98
N LYS A 177 11.76 -2.60 -9.87
CA LYS A 177 13.13 -2.85 -10.35
C LYS A 177 13.67 -1.69 -11.19
N GLU A 178 12.86 -1.15 -12.10
CA GLU A 178 13.26 -0.04 -12.99
C GLU A 178 13.68 1.21 -12.21
N ILE A 179 13.03 1.46 -11.07
CA ILE A 179 13.37 2.59 -10.19
C ILE A 179 14.37 2.23 -9.09
N ASN A 180 14.95 1.02 -9.11
CA ASN A 180 15.84 0.47 -8.07
C ASN A 180 15.27 0.59 -6.65
N LYS A 181 13.96 0.44 -6.48
CA LYS A 181 13.34 0.50 -5.15
C LYS A 181 13.58 -0.82 -4.43
N PRO A 182 14.08 -0.83 -3.17
CA PRO A 182 14.07 -2.04 -2.37
C PRO A 182 12.63 -2.50 -2.14
N PHE A 183 12.36 -3.80 -2.29
CA PHE A 183 11.03 -4.35 -2.06
C PHE A 183 11.06 -5.81 -1.61
N VAL A 184 9.96 -6.22 -0.99
CA VAL A 184 9.67 -7.62 -0.65
C VAL A 184 8.35 -8.04 -1.31
N ILE A 185 8.21 -9.34 -1.58
CA ILE A 185 6.99 -9.95 -2.11
C ILE A 185 6.42 -10.84 -1.00
N ILE A 186 5.11 -10.70 -0.74
CA ILE A 186 4.35 -11.47 0.25
C ILE A 186 3.19 -12.17 -0.44
#